data_AF-A0A8H6QH07-F1
#
_entry.id   AF-A0A8H6QH07-F1
#
_cell.length_a   1.000
_cell.length_b   1.000
_cell.length_c   1.000
_cell.angle_alpha   90.00
_cell.angle_beta   90.00
_cell.angle_gamma   90.00
#
_symmetry.space_group_name_H-M   'P 1'
#
loop_
_entity.id
_entity.type
_entity.pdbx_description
1 polymer ?
#
loop_
_entity_poly.entity_id
_entity_poly.type
_entity_poly.pdbx_seq_one_letter_code
_entity_poly.pdbx_strand_id
1 'polypeptide(L)'
;MAPREYPLTAAYAKFVNAKLIEHIGQGGKKADLPNGIVNATQDLTPKQKDIIKNNLENEVNRILEGKSAVLDMGPKFQGTSEDAKKFLQEILELAEKANIDGALAALESKTGFRSS
;
A
#
# COMPACT_ATOMS: atom_id res chain seq x y z
N MET A 1 -4.39 -18.18 18.84
CA MET A 1 -4.79 -16.86 18.30
C MET A 1 -4.04 -16.66 17.00
N ALA A 2 -4.75 -16.43 15.89
CA ALA A 2 -4.09 -15.95 14.68
C ALA A 2 -3.47 -14.57 14.95
N PRO A 3 -2.34 -14.20 14.33
CA PRO A 3 -1.79 -12.86 14.45
C PRO A 3 -2.87 -11.83 14.12
N ARG A 4 -2.97 -10.77 14.90
CA ARG A 4 -3.85 -9.64 14.59
C ARG A 4 -3.23 -8.94 13.38
N GLU A 5 -3.65 -9.30 12.18
CA GLU A 5 -3.22 -8.62 10.97
C GLU A 5 -3.80 -7.21 11.00
N TYR A 6 -2.93 -6.19 10.94
CA TYR A 6 -3.33 -4.81 10.73
C TYR A 6 -3.08 -4.48 9.24
N PRO A 7 -4.08 -4.56 8.35
CA PRO A 7 -3.87 -4.40 6.91
C PRO A 7 -3.26 -3.04 6.55
N LEU A 8 -3.67 -1.98 7.26
CA LEU A 8 -3.08 -0.64 7.12
C LEU A 8 -1.61 -0.59 7.55
N THR A 9 -1.22 -1.30 8.61
CA THR A 9 0.19 -1.40 9.02
C THR A 9 1.00 -2.12 7.96
N ALA A 10 0.49 -3.24 7.44
CA ALA A 10 1.17 -3.99 6.37
C ALA A 10 1.35 -3.14 5.11
N ALA A 11 0.31 -2.39 4.71
CA ALA A 11 0.40 -1.47 3.58
C ALA A 11 1.43 -0.36 3.83
N TYR A 12 1.39 0.26 5.02
CA TYR A 12 2.34 1.32 5.39
C TYR A 12 3.80 0.82 5.32
N ALA A 13 4.08 -0.37 5.84
CA ALA A 13 5.40 -0.96 5.78
C ALA A 13 5.87 -1.20 4.34
N LYS A 14 4.98 -1.71 3.47
CA LYS A 14 5.27 -1.90 2.04
C LYS A 14 5.58 -0.58 1.33
N PHE A 15 4.80 0.48 1.55
CA PHE A 15 5.06 1.80 0.96
C PHE A 15 6.38 2.42 1.44
N VAL A 16 6.72 2.27 2.72
CA VAL A 16 8.01 2.74 3.26
C VAL A 16 9.17 1.97 2.64
N ASN A 17 9.09 0.64 2.58
CA ASN A 17 10.15 -0.21 2.01
C ASN A 17 10.35 0.04 0.52
N ALA A 18 9.27 0.33 -0.21
CA ALA A 18 9.30 0.74 -1.61
C ALA A 18 9.75 2.21 -1.81
N LYS A 19 10.05 2.94 -0.73
CA LYS A 19 10.44 4.36 -0.71
C LYS A 19 9.40 5.29 -1.34
N LEU A 20 8.13 4.88 -1.34
CA LEU A 20 7.01 5.68 -1.86
C LEU A 20 6.55 6.71 -0.82
N ILE A 21 6.71 6.39 0.47
CA ILE A 21 6.52 7.33 1.58
C ILE A 21 7.71 7.25 2.55
N GLU A 22 7.96 8.31 3.31
CA GLU A 22 8.94 8.28 4.39
C GLU A 22 8.29 7.80 5.70
N HIS A 23 9.06 7.04 6.50
CA HIS A 23 8.61 6.71 7.85
C HIS A 23 8.65 7.94 8.76
N ILE A 24 7.55 8.17 9.48
CA ILE A 24 7.47 9.19 10.52
C ILE A 24 7.62 8.51 11.88
N GLY A 25 8.80 8.69 12.48
CA GLY A 25 9.08 8.25 13.84
C GLY A 25 8.51 9.18 14.90
N GLN A 26 8.87 8.91 16.16
CA GLN A 26 8.42 9.70 17.30
C GLN A 26 8.83 11.18 17.15
N GLY A 27 7.90 12.10 17.43
CA GLY A 27 8.14 13.54 17.32
C GLY A 27 8.21 14.07 15.88
N GLY A 28 7.76 13.31 14.89
CA GLY A 28 7.69 13.76 13.50
C GLY A 28 9.01 13.67 12.73
N LYS A 29 10.05 13.06 13.32
CA LYS A 29 11.38 12.92 12.71
C LYS A 29 11.47 11.64 11.88
N LYS A 30 12.32 11.67 10.85
CA LYS A 30 12.68 10.47 10.08
C LYS A 30 13.36 9.46 11.01
N ALA A 31 12.89 8.22 10.98
CA ALA A 31 13.42 7.13 11.79
C ALA A 31 13.39 5.83 10.97
N ASP A 32 14.11 4.81 11.43
CA ASP A 32 13.99 3.47 10.89
C ASP A 32 12.61 2.88 11.22
N LEU A 33 12.13 2.01 10.33
CA LEU A 33 10.83 1.37 10.51
C LEU A 33 10.93 0.33 11.65
N PRO A 34 10.14 0.45 12.74
CA PRO A 34 10.18 -0.51 13.83
C PRO A 34 9.76 -1.91 13.38
N ASN A 35 10.38 -2.96 13.94
CA ASN A 35 10.05 -4.37 13.63
C ASN A 35 8.56 -4.70 13.82
N GLY A 36 7.89 -4.08 14.79
CA GLY A 36 6.45 -4.25 14.99
C GLY A 36 5.60 -3.73 13.83
N ILE A 37 6.04 -2.66 13.16
CA ILE A 37 5.39 -2.14 11.95
C ILE A 37 5.76 -3.01 10.75
N VAL A 38 7.03 -3.40 10.59
CA VAL A 38 7.49 -4.30 9.52
C VAL A 38 6.70 -5.61 9.51
N ASN A 39 6.48 -6.20 10.68
CA ASN A 39 5.77 -7.48 10.84
C ASN A 39 4.25 -7.31 10.95
N ALA A 40 3.73 -6.09 10.79
CA ALA A 40 2.31 -5.76 10.94
C ALA A 40 1.69 -6.25 12.27
N THR A 41 2.46 -6.27 13.36
CA THR A 41 2.01 -6.67 14.71
C THR A 41 1.76 -5.47 15.63
N GLN A 42 2.25 -4.30 15.25
CA GLN A 42 2.03 -3.03 15.94
C GLN A 42 1.04 -2.17 15.14
N ASP A 43 0.07 -1.58 15.83
CA ASP A 43 -0.84 -0.64 15.19
C ASP A 43 -0.13 0.70 14.89
N LEU A 44 -0.58 1.38 13.84
CA LEU A 44 -0.06 2.68 13.44
C LEU A 44 -0.63 3.80 14.33
N THR A 45 0.14 4.88 14.49
CA THR A 45 -0.39 6.13 15.05
C THR A 45 -1.45 6.73 14.12
N PRO A 46 -2.39 7.55 14.62
CA PRO A 46 -3.41 8.20 13.78
C PRO A 46 -2.83 8.93 12.57
N LYS A 47 -1.75 9.70 12.76
CA LYS A 47 -1.07 10.42 11.67
C LYS A 47 -0.50 9.47 10.60
N GLN A 48 0.07 8.34 11.00
CA GLN A 48 0.56 7.33 10.06
C GLN A 48 -0.59 6.65 9.31
N LYS A 49 -1.72 6.39 9.99
CA LYS A 49 -2.95 5.85 9.37
C LYS A 49 -3.49 6.79 8.31
N ASP A 50 -3.58 8.09 8.60
CA ASP A 50 -4.09 9.08 7.63
C ASP A 50 -3.20 9.15 6.39
N ILE A 51 -1.87 9.11 6.57
CA ILE A 51 -0.93 9.09 5.44
C ILE A 51 -1.14 7.86 4.57
N ILE A 52 -1.20 6.65 5.13
CA ILE A 52 -1.36 5.45 4.31
C ILE A 52 -2.74 5.39 3.67
N LYS A 53 -3.81 5.78 4.37
CA LYS A 53 -5.16 5.83 3.79
C LYS A 53 -5.21 6.74 2.57
N ASN A 54 -4.69 7.97 2.67
CA ASN A 54 -4.65 8.90 1.54
C ASN A 54 -3.84 8.31 0.37
N ASN A 55 -2.73 7.61 0.64
CA ASN A 55 -1.96 6.97 -0.43
C ASN A 55 -2.75 5.82 -1.07
N LEU A 56 -3.41 4.96 -0.28
CA LEU A 56 -4.24 3.86 -0.80
C LEU A 56 -5.41 4.39 -1.63
N GLU A 57 -6.12 5.40 -1.15
CA GLU A 57 -7.22 6.05 -1.86
C GLU A 57 -6.74 6.67 -3.18
N ASN A 58 -5.58 7.34 -3.18
CA ASN A 58 -4.98 7.88 -4.39
C ASN A 58 -4.64 6.77 -5.41
N GLU A 59 -4.09 5.64 -4.96
CA GLU A 59 -3.80 4.50 -5.83
C GLU A 59 -5.08 3.88 -6.42
N VAL A 60 -6.09 3.65 -5.57
CA VAL A 60 -7.41 3.13 -6.00
C VAL A 60 -8.04 4.06 -7.03
N ASN A 61 -8.13 5.35 -6.75
CA ASN A 61 -8.71 6.34 -7.67
C ASN A 61 -7.92 6.42 -8.98
N ARG A 62 -6.58 6.42 -8.92
CA ARG A 62 -5.74 6.44 -10.13
C ARG A 62 -6.04 5.25 -11.06
N ILE A 63 -6.31 4.08 -10.48
CA ILE A 63 -6.69 2.88 -11.24
C ILE A 63 -8.08 3.01 -11.84
N LEU A 64 -9.07 3.38 -11.02
CA LEU A 64 -10.46 3.48 -11.45
C LEU A 64 -10.67 4.54 -12.54
N GLU A 65 -9.92 5.64 -12.48
CA GLU A 65 -9.96 6.71 -13.49
C GLU A 65 -9.24 6.35 -14.80
N GLY A 66 -8.67 5.14 -14.91
CA GLY A 66 -7.92 4.71 -16.10
C GLY A 66 -6.62 5.49 -16.33
N LYS A 67 -6.19 6.30 -15.35
CA LYS A 67 -4.98 7.14 -15.44
C LYS A 67 -3.67 6.36 -15.32
N SER A 68 -3.71 5.03 -15.24
CA SER A 68 -2.53 4.20 -15.06
C SER A 68 -2.70 2.88 -15.79
N ALA A 69 -1.95 2.71 -16.89
CA ALA A 69 -1.50 1.38 -17.25
C ALA A 69 -0.79 0.81 -16.02
N VAL A 70 -1.00 -0.47 -15.72
CA VAL A 70 -0.43 -1.18 -14.55
C VAL A 70 1.08 -0.96 -14.32
N LEU A 71 1.76 -0.51 -15.37
CA LEU A 71 3.20 -0.28 -15.49
C LEU A 71 3.69 1.08 -14.98
N ASP A 72 2.80 1.98 -14.56
CA ASP A 72 3.14 3.37 -14.23
C ASP A 72 3.04 3.67 -12.72
N MET A 73 3.71 2.89 -11.88
CA MET A 73 3.91 3.26 -10.46
C MET A 73 4.88 4.46 -10.28
N GLY A 74 5.23 5.11 -11.38
CA GLY A 74 6.07 6.29 -11.46
C GLY A 74 7.57 5.99 -11.34
N PRO A 75 8.42 6.99 -11.60
CA PRO A 75 9.88 6.85 -11.61
C PRO A 75 10.49 6.54 -10.24
N LYS A 76 9.69 6.53 -9.17
CA LYS A 76 10.15 6.29 -7.79
C LYS A 76 10.16 4.81 -7.41
N PHE A 77 9.43 3.95 -8.12
CA PHE A 77 9.46 2.52 -7.84
C PHE A 77 10.73 1.87 -8.40
N GLN A 78 11.57 1.34 -7.51
CA GLN A 78 12.82 0.68 -7.88
C GLN A 78 12.58 -0.84 -8.06
N GLY A 79 11.98 -1.24 -9.18
CA GLY A 79 11.70 -2.65 -9.48
C GLY A 79 11.34 -2.89 -10.96
N THR A 80 11.15 -4.15 -11.34
CA THR A 80 10.67 -4.49 -12.68
C THR A 80 9.18 -4.19 -12.83
N SER A 81 8.70 -4.18 -14.08
CA SER A 81 7.28 -4.15 -14.41
C SER A 81 6.45 -5.22 -13.70
N GLU A 82 7.02 -6.41 -13.48
CA GLU A 82 6.36 -7.51 -12.77
C GLU A 82 6.36 -7.30 -11.25
N ASP A 83 7.41 -6.69 -10.69
CA ASP A 83 7.43 -6.32 -9.28
C ASP A 83 6.41 -5.22 -8.98
N ALA A 84 6.25 -4.27 -9.89
CA ALA A 84 5.24 -3.21 -9.79
C ALA A 84 3.82 -3.78 -9.84
N LYS A 85 3.57 -4.75 -10.73
CA LYS A 85 2.29 -5.48 -10.78
C LYS A 85 1.96 -6.16 -9.47
N LYS A 86 2.91 -6.96 -8.95
CA LYS A 86 2.74 -7.69 -7.68
C LYS A 86 2.53 -6.74 -6.52
N PHE A 87 3.33 -5.69 -6.43
CA PHE A 87 3.16 -4.66 -5.41
C PHE A 87 1.77 -4.04 -5.47
N LEU A 88 1.31 -3.62 -6.65
CA LEU A 88 0.01 -2.99 -6.81
C LEU A 88 -1.13 -3.94 -6.43
N GLN A 89 -1.06 -5.20 -6.84
CA GLN A 89 -2.03 -6.22 -6.44
C GLN A 89 -2.08 -6.38 -4.92
N GLU A 90 -0.93 -6.58 -4.27
CA GLU A 90 -0.84 -6.73 -2.81
C GLU A 90 -1.37 -5.49 -2.07
N ILE A 91 -1.08 -4.29 -2.58
CA ILE A 91 -1.56 -3.04 -1.98
C ILE A 91 -3.08 -2.92 -2.09
N LEU A 92 -3.68 -3.30 -3.22
CA LEU A 92 -5.12 -3.27 -3.38
C LEU A 92 -5.84 -4.31 -2.52
N GLU A 93 -5.27 -5.51 -2.38
CA GLU A 93 -5.78 -6.54 -1.44
C GLU A 93 -5.73 -6.04 0.01
N LEU A 94 -4.66 -5.32 0.39
CA LEU A 94 -4.57 -4.71 1.72
C LEU A 94 -5.54 -3.54 1.90
N ALA A 95 -5.80 -2.76 0.84
CA ALA A 95 -6.79 -1.68 0.84
C ALA A 95 -8.22 -2.23 1.01
N GLU A 96 -8.54 -3.33 0.32
CA GLU A 96 -9.83 -4.03 0.43
C GLU A 96 -10.04 -4.58 1.85
N LYS A 97 -9.04 -5.29 2.40
CA LYS A 97 -9.05 -5.72 3.82
C LYS A 97 -9.15 -4.57 4.82
N ALA A 98 -8.64 -3.39 4.46
CA ALA A 98 -8.72 -2.18 5.28
C ALA A 98 -10.06 -1.42 5.11
N ASN A 99 -10.98 -1.92 4.27
CA ASN A 99 -12.24 -1.28 3.89
C ASN A 99 -12.04 0.12 3.27
N ILE A 100 -11.05 0.25 2.38
CA ILE A 100 -10.91 1.45 1.54
C ILE A 100 -11.93 1.38 0.40
N ASP A 101 -12.72 2.43 0.25
CA ASP A 101 -13.76 2.51 -0.78
C ASP A 101 -13.17 2.34 -2.18
N GLY A 102 -13.86 1.56 -3.02
CA GLY A 102 -13.45 1.30 -4.40
C GLY A 102 -12.26 0.34 -4.57
N ALA A 103 -11.63 -0.14 -3.48
CA ALA A 103 -10.50 -1.06 -3.58
C ALA A 103 -10.85 -2.38 -4.29
N LEU A 104 -12.01 -2.98 -3.97
CA LEU A 104 -12.50 -4.17 -4.67
C LEU A 104 -12.73 -3.90 -6.16
N ALA A 105 -13.37 -2.79 -6.50
CA ALA A 105 -13.59 -2.40 -7.90
C ALA A 105 -12.26 -2.17 -8.64
N ALA A 106 -11.25 -1.61 -7.97
CA ALA A 106 -9.92 -1.44 -8.56
C ALA A 106 -9.22 -2.80 -8.79
N LEU A 107 -9.34 -3.75 -7.86
CA LEU A 107 -8.86 -5.14 -8.05
C LEU A 107 -9.52 -5.80 -9.27
N GLU A 108 -10.84 -5.66 -9.39
CA GLU A 108 -11.64 -6.28 -10.46
C GLU A 108 -11.46 -5.62 -11.82
N SER A 109 -11.29 -4.30 -11.85
CA SER A 109 -11.00 -3.54 -13.08
C SER A 109 -9.71 -3.98 -13.78
N LYS A 110 -8.84 -4.65 -13.02
CA LYS A 110 -7.56 -5.16 -13.47
C LYS A 110 -7.63 -6.68 -13.62
N THR A 111 -8.56 -7.16 -14.46
CA THR A 111 -8.61 -8.54 -14.99
C THR A 111 -7.31 -8.98 -15.70
N GLY A 112 -6.34 -8.07 -15.90
CA GLY A 112 -4.97 -8.37 -16.33
C GLY A 112 -4.00 -8.91 -15.25
N PHE A 113 -4.39 -9.02 -13.97
CA PHE A 113 -3.54 -9.66 -12.94
C PHE A 113 -3.80 -11.17 -12.77
N ARG A 114 -4.96 -11.66 -13.25
CA ARG A 114 -5.42 -13.05 -13.06
C ARG A 114 -5.21 -13.95 -14.28
N SER A 115 -4.60 -13.46 -15.35
CA SER A 115 -4.41 -14.23 -16.59
C SER A 115 -2.93 -14.33 -16.94
N SER A 116 -2.27 -15.36 -16.41
CA SER A 116 -1.04 -15.96 -16.93
C SER A 116 -1.31 -17.43 -17.16
#